data_AF-A0A131YAK7-F1
#
_entry.id   AF-A0A131YAK7-F1
#
_cell.length_a   1.000
_cell.length_b   1.000
_cell.length_c   1.000
_cell.angle_alpha   90.00
_cell.angle_beta   90.00
_cell.angle_gamma   90.00
#
_symmetry.space_group_name_H-M   'P 1'
#
loop_
_entity.id
_entity.type
_entity.pdbx_description
1 polymer ?
#
loop_
_entity_poly.entity_id
_entity_poly.type
_entity_poly.pdbx_seq_one_letter_code
_entity_poly.pdbx_strand_id
1 'polypeptide(L)'
;VRQLFFAQLLLRGRRTNNPFVGQLPFSRVDMGNPPFPFFKKFVTTNQAVREFLAEFFGTFILYIFGGASFAHYIFTDNKDVFAVTFCWGVGVMLGIQTGAGVSGGHVNPIVTTSFASVGKLSWRKVPHYLLGQHLGAFLAAAILYFNYIDLLDKFDGGARQIFGTNGTGILLSTYPHPDVHLSVCVFDTIICSGLLMFTIMVILDERNANT
;
A
#
# COMPACT_ATOMS: atom_id res chain seq x y z
N VAL A 1 -16.28 6.70 -12.40
CA VAL A 1 -15.45 7.39 -13.42
C VAL A 1 -15.31 8.90 -13.16
N ARG A 2 -16.38 9.68 -12.90
CA ARG A 2 -16.26 11.13 -12.61
C ARG A 2 -15.65 11.51 -11.24
N GLN A 3 -15.67 10.62 -10.25
CA GLN A 3 -15.05 10.85 -8.93
C GLN A 3 -13.52 10.69 -8.94
N LEU A 4 -12.97 9.89 -9.86
CA LEU A 4 -11.51 9.65 -9.98
C LEU A 4 -10.80 10.78 -10.74
N PHE A 5 -11.49 11.42 -11.70
CA PHE A 5 -10.96 12.56 -12.45
C PHE A 5 -10.78 13.82 -11.55
N PHE A 6 -11.60 13.95 -10.51
CA PHE A 6 -11.52 15.08 -9.57
C PHE A 6 -10.34 14.95 -8.60
N ALA A 7 -9.95 13.72 -8.24
CA ALA A 7 -8.79 13.47 -7.38
C ALA A 7 -7.45 13.75 -8.09
N GLN A 8 -7.37 13.54 -9.41
CA GLN A 8 -6.15 13.83 -10.19
C GLN A 8 -5.93 15.34 -10.42
N LEU A 9 -6.99 16.15 -10.49
CA LEU A 9 -6.87 17.61 -10.58
C LEU A 9 -6.37 18.24 -9.25
N LEU A 10 -6.60 17.57 -8.12
CA LEU A 10 -6.21 18.01 -6.77
C LEU A 10 -4.72 17.79 -6.44
N LEU A 11 -4.00 16.96 -7.21
CA LEU A 11 -2.56 16.69 -7.02
C LEU A 11 -1.65 17.69 -7.77
N ARG A 12 -2.22 18.64 -8.51
CA ARG A 12 -1.50 19.62 -9.35
C ARG A 12 -0.91 20.77 -8.51
N GLY A 13 0.21 20.52 -7.86
CA GLY A 13 1.07 21.55 -7.25
C GLY A 13 1.91 22.35 -8.27
N ARG A 14 1.33 22.81 -9.39
CA ARG A 14 2.03 23.76 -10.30
C ARG A 14 1.78 25.19 -9.85
N ARG A 15 2.84 25.90 -9.47
CA ARG A 15 2.87 27.38 -9.39
C ARG A 15 2.58 27.95 -10.78
N THR A 16 1.32 28.23 -11.07
CA THR A 16 0.95 29.12 -12.16
C THR A 16 0.50 30.44 -11.54
N ASN A 17 1.16 31.54 -11.89
CA ASN A 17 0.80 32.91 -11.50
C ASN A 17 -0.46 33.36 -12.27
N ASN A 18 -1.50 32.53 -12.27
CA ASN A 18 -2.78 32.86 -12.89
C ASN A 18 -3.70 33.45 -11.83
N PRO A 19 -4.22 34.68 -12.00
CA PRO A 19 -5.10 35.33 -11.03
C PRO A 19 -6.43 34.57 -10.82
N PHE A 20 -6.76 33.61 -11.68
CA PHE A 20 -7.92 32.73 -11.56
C PHE A 20 -7.69 31.49 -10.68
N VAL A 21 -6.45 31.13 -10.34
CA VAL A 21 -6.16 30.00 -9.42
C VAL A 21 -6.46 30.38 -7.97
N GLY A 22 -6.50 31.68 -7.64
CA GLY A 22 -6.92 32.15 -6.31
C GLY A 22 -8.41 32.02 -6.02
N GLN A 23 -9.23 31.60 -7.00
CA GLN A 23 -10.70 31.56 -6.88
C GLN A 23 -11.30 30.14 -6.93
N LEU A 24 -10.48 29.10 -7.13
CA LEU A 24 -10.96 27.73 -7.01
C LEU A 24 -10.95 27.32 -5.53
N PRO A 25 -12.02 26.68 -5.01
CA PRO A 25 -12.19 26.41 -3.57
C PRO A 25 -11.18 25.43 -2.97
N PHE A 26 -10.16 25.01 -3.72
CA PHE A 26 -9.19 23.97 -3.34
C PHE A 26 -7.73 24.28 -3.74
N SER A 27 -7.35 25.56 -3.95
CA SER A 27 -5.96 25.92 -4.30
C SER A 27 -4.98 26.01 -3.12
N ARG A 28 -5.48 25.79 -1.91
CA ARG A 28 -4.80 25.10 -0.82
C ARG A 28 -5.83 24.08 -0.36
N VAL A 29 -5.44 22.87 0.04
CA VAL A 29 -6.24 22.23 1.08
C VAL A 29 -5.99 23.13 2.29
N ASP A 30 -6.80 24.19 2.40
CA ASP A 30 -6.99 24.86 3.67
C ASP A 30 -7.36 23.72 4.59
N MET A 31 -6.41 23.31 5.44
CA MET A 31 -6.70 22.47 6.57
C MET A 31 -7.53 23.32 7.51
N GLY A 32 -8.75 23.66 7.05
CA GLY A 32 -9.77 24.30 7.84
C GLY A 32 -9.83 23.57 9.17
N ASN A 33 -10.19 24.30 10.23
CA ASN A 33 -10.25 23.71 11.56
C ASN A 33 -10.91 22.33 11.45
N PRO A 34 -10.28 21.28 12.01
CA PRO A 34 -10.83 19.95 11.91
C PRO A 34 -12.29 19.99 12.36
N PRO A 35 -13.18 19.22 11.71
CA PRO A 35 -14.62 19.28 11.96
C PRO A 35 -14.97 19.05 13.43
N PHE A 36 -14.05 18.45 14.20
CA PHE A 36 -14.14 18.30 15.63
C PHE A 36 -13.00 19.05 16.35
N PRO A 37 -13.31 19.93 17.32
CA PRO A 37 -12.32 20.71 18.08
C PRO A 37 -11.24 19.87 18.77
N PHE A 38 -11.58 18.64 19.17
CA PHE A 38 -10.67 17.71 19.84
C PHE A 38 -9.45 17.34 18.97
N PHE A 39 -9.65 17.13 17.66
CA PHE A 39 -8.57 16.73 16.76
C PHE A 39 -7.58 17.86 16.46
N LYS A 40 -7.91 19.11 16.78
CA LYS A 40 -7.03 20.26 16.55
C LYS A 40 -5.66 20.11 17.23
N LYS A 41 -5.62 19.39 18.36
CA LYS A 41 -4.38 19.09 19.10
C LYS A 41 -3.50 18.03 18.41
N PHE A 42 -4.07 17.18 17.56
CA PHE A 42 -3.38 16.08 16.88
C PHE A 42 -3.03 16.39 15.42
N VAL A 43 -3.40 17.57 14.91
CA VAL A 43 -3.05 18.00 13.55
C VAL A 43 -1.54 18.27 13.49
N THR A 44 -0.84 17.49 12.66
CA THR A 44 0.58 17.70 12.39
C THR A 44 0.77 18.51 11.12
N THR A 45 1.60 19.55 11.18
CA THR A 45 1.94 20.39 10.02
C THR A 45 3.16 19.88 9.24
N ASN A 46 3.98 19.03 9.85
CA ASN A 46 5.17 18.46 9.22
C ASN A 46 4.79 17.47 8.10
N GLN A 47 5.19 17.80 6.88
CA GLN A 47 4.91 16.99 5.69
C GLN A 47 5.49 15.57 5.78
N ALA A 48 6.72 15.40 6.28
CA ALA A 48 7.35 14.08 6.35
C ALA A 48 6.60 13.14 7.30
N VAL A 49 6.09 13.66 8.42
CA VAL A 49 5.28 12.89 9.37
C VAL A 49 3.93 12.51 8.76
N ARG A 50 3.30 13.43 8.02
CA ARG A 50 2.04 13.15 7.31
C ARG A 50 2.22 12.07 6.23
N GLU A 51 3.28 12.17 5.44
CA GLU A 51 3.62 11.16 4.42
C GLU A 51 3.93 9.81 5.06
N PHE A 52 4.71 9.79 6.15
CA PHE A 52 5.00 8.59 6.92
C PHE A 52 3.71 7.91 7.43
N LEU A 53 2.81 8.67 8.06
CA LEU A 53 1.55 8.12 8.59
C LEU A 53 0.62 7.63 7.48
N ALA A 54 0.57 8.35 6.36
CA ALA A 54 -0.20 7.94 5.18
C ALA A 54 0.29 6.60 4.62
N GLU A 55 1.61 6.43 4.47
CA GLU A 55 2.23 5.18 4.02
C GLU A 55 2.06 4.06 5.06
N PHE A 56 2.19 4.37 6.35
CA PHE A 56 1.97 3.43 7.44
C PHE A 56 0.56 2.85 7.44
N PHE A 57 -0.47 3.70 7.49
CA PHE A 57 -1.86 3.23 7.54
C PHE A 57 -2.30 2.64 6.20
N GLY A 58 -1.81 3.17 5.08
CA GLY A 58 -2.08 2.62 3.76
C GLY A 58 -1.56 1.19 3.61
N THR A 59 -0.30 0.94 3.97
CA THR A 59 0.29 -0.42 3.94
C THR A 59 -0.33 -1.33 4.99
N PHE A 60 -0.66 -0.81 6.18
CA PHE A 60 -1.37 -1.56 7.21
C PHE A 60 -2.72 -2.09 6.71
N ILE A 61 -3.55 -1.23 6.10
CA ILE A 61 -4.85 -1.63 5.54
C ILE A 61 -4.67 -2.67 4.44
N LEU A 62 -3.74 -2.43 3.51
CA LEU A 62 -3.42 -3.37 2.43
C LEU A 62 -3.12 -4.77 2.99
N TYR A 63 -2.22 -4.86 3.97
CA TYR A 63 -1.81 -6.14 4.54
C TYR A 63 -2.91 -6.81 5.38
N ILE A 64 -3.74 -6.05 6.10
CA ILE A 64 -4.85 -6.64 6.87
C ILE A 64 -5.84 -7.32 5.94
N PHE A 65 -6.25 -6.68 4.85
CA PHE A 65 -7.21 -7.26 3.90
C PHE A 65 -6.62 -8.45 3.13
N GLY A 66 -5.40 -8.31 2.61
CA GLY A 66 -4.74 -9.38 1.87
C GLY A 66 -4.33 -10.57 2.75
N GLY A 67 -3.77 -10.30 3.92
CA GLY A 67 -3.34 -11.32 4.86
C GLY A 67 -4.50 -12.07 5.52
N ALA A 68 -5.62 -11.39 5.83
CA ALA A 68 -6.80 -12.07 6.38
C ALA A 68 -7.48 -12.99 5.36
N SER A 69 -7.55 -12.60 4.08
CA SER A 69 -8.08 -13.49 3.03
C SER A 69 -7.18 -14.70 2.82
N PHE A 70 -5.85 -14.51 2.89
CA PHE A 70 -4.90 -15.61 2.80
C PHE A 70 -4.94 -16.53 4.03
N ALA A 71 -5.11 -15.98 5.24
CA ALA A 71 -5.36 -16.78 6.45
C ALA A 71 -6.60 -17.67 6.28
N HIS A 72 -7.69 -17.11 5.73
CA HIS A 72 -8.89 -17.88 5.42
C HIS A 72 -8.61 -18.99 4.41
N TYR A 73 -7.83 -18.70 3.38
CA TYR A 73 -7.39 -19.71 2.41
C TYR A 73 -6.58 -20.83 3.05
N ILE A 74 -5.73 -20.56 4.04
CA ILE A 74 -4.94 -21.60 4.73
C ILE A 74 -5.83 -22.47 5.63
N PHE A 75 -6.69 -21.85 6.45
CA PHE A 75 -7.38 -22.56 7.54
C PHE A 75 -8.75 -23.14 7.17
N THR A 76 -9.37 -22.72 6.07
CA THR A 76 -10.67 -23.25 5.61
C THR A 76 -10.49 -24.32 4.54
N ASP A 77 -11.38 -25.31 4.48
CA ASP A 77 -11.35 -26.36 3.45
C ASP A 77 -11.65 -25.83 2.04
N ASN A 78 -12.43 -24.75 1.94
CA ASN A 78 -12.74 -24.05 0.69
C ASN A 78 -11.56 -23.17 0.25
N LYS A 79 -10.73 -23.72 -0.63
CA LYS A 79 -9.55 -23.06 -1.21
C LYS A 79 -9.92 -22.22 -2.44
N ASP A 80 -10.36 -20.98 -2.22
CA ASP A 80 -10.66 -20.04 -3.31
C ASP A 80 -9.51 -19.04 -3.55
N VAL A 81 -8.71 -19.31 -4.58
CA VAL A 81 -7.59 -18.45 -5.00
C VAL A 81 -8.06 -17.12 -5.58
N PHE A 82 -9.24 -17.08 -6.20
CA PHE A 82 -9.80 -15.86 -6.76
C PHE A 82 -10.18 -14.89 -5.63
N ALA A 83 -10.86 -15.38 -4.59
CA ALA A 83 -11.22 -14.57 -3.43
C ALA A 83 -9.98 -13.93 -2.77
N VAL A 84 -8.90 -14.69 -2.61
CA VAL A 84 -7.62 -14.17 -2.09
C VAL A 84 -7.11 -13.03 -2.96
N THR A 85 -6.96 -13.29 -4.26
CA THR A 85 -6.41 -12.31 -5.23
C THR A 85 -7.27 -11.05 -5.30
N PHE A 86 -8.60 -11.21 -5.26
CA PHE A 86 -9.54 -10.10 -5.25
C PHE A 86 -9.41 -9.25 -3.97
N CYS A 87 -9.33 -9.87 -2.79
CA CYS A 87 -9.13 -9.18 -1.53
C CYS A 87 -7.79 -8.43 -1.47
N TRP A 88 -6.71 -8.98 -2.04
CA TRP A 88 -5.45 -8.24 -2.19
C TRP A 88 -5.61 -7.00 -3.07
N GLY A 89 -6.31 -7.12 -4.21
CA GLY A 89 -6.62 -5.98 -5.09
C GLY A 89 -7.44 -4.88 -4.39
N VAL A 90 -8.47 -5.28 -3.63
CA VAL A 90 -9.26 -4.34 -2.80
C VAL A 90 -8.40 -3.69 -1.71
N GLY A 91 -7.54 -4.47 -1.04
CA GLY A 91 -6.60 -3.97 -0.03
C GLY A 91 -5.66 -2.91 -0.60
N VAL A 92 -5.10 -3.16 -1.79
CA VAL A 92 -4.27 -2.18 -2.51
C VAL A 92 -5.07 -0.91 -2.81
N MET A 93 -6.29 -1.02 -3.34
CA MET A 93 -7.13 0.14 -3.65
C MET A 93 -7.42 0.99 -2.40
N LEU A 94 -7.80 0.37 -1.28
CA LEU A 94 -8.07 1.06 -0.02
C LEU A 94 -6.81 1.67 0.60
N GLY A 95 -5.69 0.95 0.51
CA GLY A 95 -4.38 1.43 0.96
C GLY A 95 -3.94 2.68 0.19
N ILE A 96 -4.03 2.65 -1.14
CA ILE A 96 -3.73 3.80 -2.00
C ILE A 96 -4.66 4.97 -1.63
N GLN A 97 -5.96 4.74 -1.52
CA GLN A 97 -6.94 5.80 -1.21
C GLN A 97 -6.65 6.48 0.14
N THR A 98 -6.11 5.75 1.11
CA THR A 98 -5.71 6.28 2.42
C THR A 98 -4.60 7.33 2.30
N GLY A 99 -3.62 7.10 1.42
CA GLY A 99 -2.46 7.97 1.25
C GLY A 99 -2.51 8.90 0.02
N ALA A 100 -3.48 8.74 -0.88
CA ALA A 100 -3.51 9.38 -2.20
C ALA A 100 -3.36 10.91 -2.13
N GLY A 101 -4.08 11.57 -1.22
CA GLY A 101 -4.04 13.03 -1.06
C GLY A 101 -2.86 13.58 -0.24
N VAL A 102 -1.99 12.71 0.30
CA VAL A 102 -0.92 13.11 1.23
C VAL A 102 0.45 12.65 0.74
N SER A 103 0.65 11.34 0.58
CA SER A 103 1.92 10.74 0.15
C SER A 103 1.94 10.39 -1.34
N GLY A 104 0.79 10.39 -2.00
CA GLY A 104 0.60 9.78 -3.32
C GLY A 104 0.19 8.32 -3.27
N GLY A 105 0.07 7.73 -2.05
CA GLY A 105 -0.43 6.38 -1.84
C GLY A 105 0.48 5.31 -2.44
N HIS A 106 1.79 5.35 -2.16
CA HIS A 106 2.72 4.39 -2.75
C HIS A 106 2.50 2.99 -2.18
N VAL A 107 2.33 2.90 -0.85
CA VAL A 107 2.05 1.71 -0.02
C VAL A 107 2.98 0.51 -0.25
N ASN A 108 4.04 0.69 -1.03
CA ASN A 108 4.92 -0.35 -1.54
C ASN A 108 6.34 0.22 -1.74
N PRO A 109 7.37 -0.45 -1.20
CA PRO A 109 8.77 -0.08 -1.38
C PRO A 109 9.24 0.03 -2.82
N ILE A 110 8.84 -0.90 -3.69
CA ILE A 110 9.22 -0.94 -5.11
C ILE A 110 8.61 0.25 -5.86
N VAL A 111 7.36 0.58 -5.56
CA VAL A 111 6.70 1.75 -6.14
C VAL A 111 7.43 3.04 -5.72
N THR A 112 7.78 3.13 -4.44
CA THR A 112 8.48 4.31 -3.89
C THR A 112 9.85 4.52 -4.53
N THR A 113 10.66 3.47 -4.61
CA THR A 113 12.00 3.55 -5.21
C THR A 113 11.93 3.76 -6.71
N SER A 114 10.95 3.16 -7.40
CA SER A 114 10.73 3.35 -8.83
C SER A 114 10.29 4.79 -9.16
N PHE A 115 9.45 5.41 -8.33
CA PHE A 115 9.11 6.82 -8.49
C PHE A 115 10.32 7.73 -8.25
N ALA A 116 11.19 7.37 -7.30
CA ALA A 116 12.42 8.11 -7.07
C ALA A 116 13.42 8.00 -8.23
N SER A 117 13.52 6.82 -8.87
CA SER A 117 14.44 6.60 -10.00
C SER A 117 14.04 7.38 -11.26
N VAL A 118 12.74 7.55 -11.52
CA VAL A 118 12.25 8.34 -12.66
C VAL A 118 12.03 9.83 -12.33
N GLY A 119 12.48 10.29 -11.15
CA GLY A 119 12.40 11.69 -10.74
C GLY A 119 11.01 12.19 -10.34
N LYS A 120 10.03 11.28 -10.13
CA LYS A 120 8.68 11.60 -9.63
C LYS A 120 8.63 11.77 -8.11
N LEU A 121 9.63 11.24 -7.37
CA LEU A 121 9.81 11.43 -5.92
C LEU A 121 11.26 11.86 -5.63
N SER A 122 11.46 12.74 -4.65
CA SER A 122 12.82 13.05 -4.16
C SER A 122 13.38 11.86 -3.38
N TRP A 123 14.61 11.44 -3.68
CA TRP A 123 15.33 10.41 -2.93
C TRP A 123 15.42 10.67 -1.41
N ARG A 124 15.39 11.94 -0.99
CA ARG A 124 15.38 12.31 0.44
C ARG A 124 14.11 11.87 1.16
N LYS A 125 13.02 11.63 0.44
CA LYS A 125 11.75 11.16 1.01
C LYS A 125 11.65 9.65 1.14
N VAL A 126 12.44 8.91 0.38
CA VAL A 126 12.39 7.44 0.34
C VAL A 126 12.55 6.82 1.74
N PRO A 127 13.48 7.26 2.61
CA PRO A 127 13.67 6.60 3.91
C PRO A 127 12.42 6.61 4.79
N HIS A 128 11.69 7.73 4.88
CA HIS A 128 10.48 7.79 5.73
C HIS A 128 9.27 7.12 5.08
N TYR A 129 9.19 7.05 3.75
CA TYR A 129 8.17 6.21 3.07
C TYR A 129 8.40 4.73 3.38
N LEU A 130 9.64 4.26 3.18
CA LEU A 130 10.00 2.87 3.47
C LEU A 130 9.76 2.53 4.93
N LEU A 131 10.17 3.41 5.86
CA LEU A 131 9.94 3.18 7.28
C LEU A 131 8.44 3.07 7.60
N GLY A 132 7.61 3.95 7.04
CA GLY A 132 6.16 3.89 7.19
C GLY A 132 5.59 2.57 6.69
N GLN A 133 5.95 2.17 5.48
CA GLN A 133 5.48 0.92 4.85
C GLN A 133 5.88 -0.31 5.66
N HIS A 134 7.15 -0.41 6.08
CA HIS A 134 7.64 -1.56 6.86
C HIS A 134 6.96 -1.65 8.22
N LEU A 135 6.82 -0.53 8.93
CA LEU A 135 6.16 -0.52 10.25
C LEU A 135 4.66 -0.80 10.12
N GLY A 136 4.01 -0.31 9.06
CA GLY A 136 2.60 -0.58 8.78
C GLY A 136 2.35 -2.06 8.49
N ALA A 137 3.16 -2.65 7.61
CA ALA A 137 3.13 -4.08 7.30
C ALA A 137 3.44 -4.93 8.54
N PHE A 138 4.44 -4.55 9.33
CA PHE A 138 4.82 -5.25 10.55
C PHE A 138 3.68 -5.28 11.58
N LEU A 139 3.02 -4.12 11.81
CA LEU A 139 1.88 -4.07 12.72
C LEU A 139 0.71 -4.91 12.20
N ALA A 140 0.43 -4.87 10.90
CA ALA A 140 -0.61 -5.69 10.29
C ALA A 140 -0.31 -7.20 10.47
N ALA A 141 0.93 -7.61 10.22
CA ALA A 141 1.38 -8.98 10.43
C ALA A 141 1.25 -9.41 11.89
N ALA A 142 1.60 -8.56 12.85
CA ALA A 142 1.42 -8.83 14.28
C ALA A 142 -0.06 -9.02 14.63
N ILE A 143 -0.95 -8.15 14.16
CA ILE A 143 -2.39 -8.28 14.40
C ILE A 143 -2.94 -9.56 13.78
N LEU A 144 -2.55 -9.89 12.55
CA LEU A 144 -2.95 -11.15 11.91
C LEU A 144 -2.47 -12.35 12.71
N TYR A 145 -1.20 -12.37 13.13
CA TYR A 145 -0.67 -13.46 13.95
C TYR A 145 -1.50 -13.68 15.22
N PHE A 146 -1.77 -12.62 15.98
CA PHE A 146 -2.55 -12.74 17.22
C PHE A 146 -4.03 -13.08 16.97
N ASN A 147 -4.62 -12.53 15.90
CA ASN A 147 -6.02 -12.80 15.57
C ASN A 147 -6.26 -14.24 15.11
N TYR A 148 -5.23 -14.91 14.57
CA TYR A 148 -5.32 -16.29 14.08
C TYR A 148 -4.52 -17.28 14.96
N ILE A 149 -4.13 -16.91 16.19
CA ILE A 149 -3.23 -17.72 17.03
C ILE A 149 -3.77 -19.13 17.30
N ASP A 150 -5.06 -19.25 17.65
CA ASP A 150 -5.70 -20.53 17.94
C ASP A 150 -5.79 -21.44 16.70
N LEU A 151 -6.06 -20.83 15.54
CA LEU A 151 -6.13 -21.56 14.26
C LEU A 151 -4.75 -22.03 13.83
N LEU A 152 -3.72 -21.21 14.08
CA LEU A 152 -2.35 -21.60 13.84
C LEU A 152 -1.93 -22.74 14.78
N ASP A 153 -2.22 -22.66 16.08
CA ASP A 153 -1.88 -23.72 17.04
C ASP A 153 -2.55 -25.04 16.67
N LYS A 154 -3.80 -24.98 16.17
CA LYS A 154 -4.49 -26.17 15.64
C LYS A 154 -3.81 -26.73 14.38
N PHE A 155 -3.26 -25.88 13.53
CA PHE A 155 -2.65 -26.26 12.25
C PHE A 155 -1.24 -26.83 12.41
N ASP A 156 -0.39 -26.20 13.25
CA ASP A 156 1.01 -26.58 13.45
C ASP A 156 1.27 -27.36 14.75
N GLY A 157 0.24 -27.57 15.58
CA GLY A 157 0.36 -28.25 16.87
C GLY A 157 1.06 -27.41 17.95
N GLY A 158 1.12 -26.09 17.77
CA GLY A 158 1.84 -25.14 18.62
C GLY A 158 3.33 -25.02 18.28
N ALA A 159 3.84 -25.82 17.34
CA ALA A 159 5.24 -25.81 16.91
C ALA A 159 5.39 -24.94 15.66
N ARG A 160 5.81 -23.69 15.85
CA ARG A 160 5.89 -22.71 14.75
C ARG A 160 6.98 -23.08 13.75
N GLN A 161 6.56 -23.42 12.52
CA GLN A 161 7.43 -23.86 11.45
C GLN A 161 7.36 -22.91 10.24
N ILE A 162 8.48 -22.73 9.55
CA ILE A 162 8.55 -21.91 8.34
C ILE A 162 8.24 -22.74 7.09
N PHE A 163 8.81 -23.94 7.01
CA PHE A 163 8.71 -24.86 5.88
C PHE A 163 8.05 -26.18 6.28
N GLY A 164 7.64 -26.96 5.28
CA GLY A 164 7.00 -28.25 5.46
C GLY A 164 5.47 -28.15 5.36
N THR A 165 4.79 -29.29 5.46
CA THR A 165 3.34 -29.40 5.27
C THR A 165 2.55 -28.53 6.25
N ASN A 166 3.09 -28.30 7.45
CA ASN A 166 2.49 -27.49 8.50
C ASN A 166 3.21 -26.14 8.68
N GLY A 167 3.97 -25.69 7.68
CA GLY A 167 4.70 -24.42 7.74
C GLY A 167 3.74 -23.21 7.72
N THR A 168 3.58 -22.55 8.86
CA THR A 168 2.73 -21.36 8.99
C THR A 168 3.42 -20.07 8.59
N GLY A 169 4.74 -20.10 8.35
CA GLY A 169 5.52 -18.94 7.92
C GLY A 169 4.95 -18.25 6.68
N ILE A 170 4.32 -19.03 5.78
CA ILE A 170 3.72 -18.54 4.53
C ILE A 170 2.62 -17.50 4.76
N LEU A 171 1.97 -17.50 5.94
CA LEU A 171 0.96 -16.50 6.30
C LEU A 171 1.52 -15.08 6.33
N LEU A 172 2.79 -14.93 6.73
CA LEU A 172 3.41 -13.62 6.98
C LEU A 172 4.33 -13.17 5.85
N SER A 173 4.91 -14.11 5.11
CA SER A 173 5.83 -13.85 4.01
C SER A 173 5.67 -14.89 2.91
N THR A 174 5.99 -14.50 1.68
CA THR A 174 6.08 -15.44 0.56
C THR A 174 7.41 -16.20 0.61
N TYR A 175 7.38 -17.46 0.18
CA TYR A 175 8.56 -18.32 0.07
C TYR A 175 8.59 -18.96 -1.32
N PRO A 176 9.78 -19.15 -1.92
CA PRO A 176 9.88 -19.85 -3.20
C PRO A 176 9.48 -21.31 -3.06
N HIS A 177 8.87 -21.87 -4.11
CA HIS A 177 8.56 -23.28 -4.16
C HIS A 177 9.87 -24.11 -4.22
N PRO A 178 9.98 -25.26 -3.50
CA PRO A 178 11.22 -26.05 -3.44
C PRO A 178 11.76 -26.49 -4.80
N ASP A 179 10.86 -26.76 -5.74
CA ASP A 179 11.20 -27.25 -7.08
C ASP A 179 11.53 -26.13 -8.09
N VAL A 180 11.53 -24.86 -7.66
CA VAL A 180 11.79 -23.71 -8.53
C VAL A 180 13.15 -23.12 -8.24
N HIS A 181 13.97 -22.98 -9.28
CA HIS A 181 15.29 -22.36 -9.16
C HIS A 181 15.18 -20.88 -8.76
N LEU A 182 16.10 -20.43 -7.92
CA LEU A 182 16.19 -19.04 -7.46
C LEU A 182 16.25 -18.04 -8.62
N SER A 183 16.93 -18.38 -9.72
CA SER A 183 17.00 -17.52 -10.92
C SER A 183 15.61 -17.22 -11.47
N VAL A 184 14.73 -18.22 -11.54
CA VAL A 184 13.34 -18.07 -12.01
C VAL A 184 12.57 -17.16 -11.07
N CYS A 185 12.72 -17.31 -9.75
CA CYS A 185 12.08 -16.42 -8.77
C CYS A 185 12.53 -14.96 -8.90
N VAL A 186 13.82 -14.72 -9.19
CA VAL A 186 14.36 -13.38 -9.43
C VAL A 186 13.77 -12.79 -10.72
N PHE A 187 13.74 -13.55 -11.81
CA PHE A 187 13.14 -13.11 -13.07
C PHE A 187 11.65 -12.81 -12.92
N ASP A 188 10.91 -13.66 -12.21
CA ASP A 188 9.50 -13.46 -11.90
C ASP A 188 9.26 -12.14 -11.16
N THR A 189 10.04 -11.88 -10.10
CA THR A 189 9.92 -10.63 -9.32
C THR A 189 10.19 -9.40 -10.19
N ILE A 190 11.18 -9.46 -11.09
CA ILE A 190 11.49 -8.38 -12.02
C ILE A 190 10.33 -8.14 -13.00
N ILE A 191 9.80 -9.21 -13.61
CA ILE A 191 8.70 -9.12 -14.58
C ILE A 191 7.43 -8.59 -13.89
N CYS A 192 7.04 -9.17 -12.76
CA CYS A 192 5.85 -8.78 -12.00
C CYS A 192 5.94 -7.33 -11.52
N SER A 193 7.08 -6.94 -10.95
CA SER A 193 7.30 -5.56 -10.49
C SER A 193 7.37 -4.56 -11.65
N GLY A 194 7.99 -4.96 -12.76
CA GLY A 194 8.06 -4.16 -13.98
C GLY A 194 6.69 -3.92 -14.60
N LEU A 195 5.85 -4.94 -14.69
CA LEU A 195 4.47 -4.83 -15.17
C LEU A 195 3.61 -3.97 -14.24
N LEU A 196 3.71 -4.17 -12.92
CA LEU A 196 3.03 -3.32 -11.93
C LEU A 196 3.40 -1.84 -12.16
N MET A 197 4.69 -1.54 -12.24
CA MET A 197 5.17 -0.17 -12.45
C MET A 197 4.77 0.40 -13.82
N PHE A 198 4.83 -0.41 -14.87
CA PHE A 198 4.37 -0.01 -16.20
C PHE A 198 2.89 0.39 -16.16
N THR A 199 2.02 -0.45 -15.60
CA THR A 199 0.59 -0.16 -15.48
C THR A 199 0.31 1.09 -14.63
N ILE A 200 1.01 1.25 -13.50
CA ILE A 200 0.88 2.46 -12.67
C ILE A 200 1.28 3.71 -13.49
N MET A 201 2.38 3.67 -14.23
CA MET A 201 2.81 4.80 -15.04
C MET A 201 1.84 5.12 -16.17
N VAL A 202 1.28 4.09 -16.82
CA VAL A 202 0.25 4.23 -17.88
C VAL A 202 -1.03 4.85 -17.32
N ILE A 203 -1.46 4.47 -16.11
CA ILE A 203 -2.65 5.03 -15.45
C ILE A 203 -2.41 6.48 -15.00
N LEU A 204 -1.20 6.79 -14.54
CA LEU A 204 -0.84 8.13 -14.05
C LEU A 204 -0.39 9.10 -15.15
N ASP A 205 -0.20 8.63 -16.39
CA ASP A 205 0.16 9.49 -17.50
C ASP A 205 -1.07 10.23 -18.04
N GLU A 206 -1.15 11.54 -17.75
CA GLU A 206 -2.18 12.43 -18.27
C GLU A 206 -2.24 12.39 -19.81
N ARG A 207 -1.13 12.14 -20.51
CA ARG A 207 -1.10 12.10 -21.99
C ARG A 207 -1.77 10.86 -22.56
N ASN A 208 -1.85 9.79 -21.79
CA ASN A 208 -2.41 8.52 -22.23
C ASN A 208 -3.94 8.50 -22.11
N ALA A 209 -4.52 9.19 -21.12
CA ALA A 209 -5.96 9.20 -20.85
C ALA A 209 -6.73 10.37 -21.48
N ASN A 210 -6.03 11.33 -22.12
CA ASN A 210 -6.65 12.45 -22.83
C ASN A 210 -7.02 12.04 -24.27
N THR A 211 -8.14 11.34 -24.42
CA THR A 211 -9.00 11.36 -25.61
C THR A 211 -10.25 12.16 -25.33
#